data_AF-A0A520CFJ9-F1
#
_entry.id   AF-A0A520CFJ9-F1
#
_cell.length_a   1.000
_cell.length_b   1.000
_cell.length_c   1.000
_cell.angle_alpha   90.00
_cell.angle_beta   90.00
_cell.angle_gamma   90.00
#
_symmetry.space_group_name_H-M   'P 1'
#
loop_
_entity.id
_entity.type
_entity.pdbx_description
1 polymer ?
#
loop_
_entity_poly.entity_id
_entity_poly.type
_entity_poly.pdbx_seq_one_letter_code
_entity_poly.pdbx_strand_id
1 'polypeptide(L)'
;EVNPNTVMRTYELLQNKNIINNKRGIGFFVADEAITNVKDYRKTQFMEEELPVVFRNVYLLNIGFDELQTRYNTFVKENFNS
;
A
#
# COMPACT_ATOMS: atom_id res chain seq x y z
N GLU A 1 -2.44 16.12 19.62
CA GLU A 1 -3.86 15.75 19.51
C GLU A 1 -4.30 15.97 18.06
N VAL A 2 -4.91 14.97 17.42
CA VAL A 2 -5.39 15.12 16.02
C VAL A 2 -6.80 15.71 16.00
N ASN A 3 -7.11 16.48 14.97
CA ASN A 3 -8.41 17.12 14.82
C ASN A 3 -9.54 16.06 14.67
N PRO A 4 -10.65 16.16 15.44
CA PRO A 4 -11.80 15.24 15.32
C PRO A 4 -12.32 15.07 13.89
N ASN A 5 -12.24 16.11 13.06
CA ASN A 5 -12.62 16.05 11.65
C ASN A 5 -11.69 15.14 10.82
N THR A 6 -10.40 15.08 11.15
CA THR A 6 -9.43 14.18 10.50
C THR A 6 -9.69 12.73 10.87
N VAL A 7 -10.08 12.49 12.12
CA VAL A 7 -10.45 11.16 12.60
C VAL A 7 -11.70 10.66 11.88
N MET A 8 -12.73 11.50 11.75
CA MET A 8 -13.96 11.15 11.03
C MET A 8 -13.70 10.84 9.54
N ARG A 9 -12.92 11.68 8.85
CA ARG A 9 -12.53 11.42 7.44
C ARG A 9 -11.76 10.12 7.27
N THR A 10 -10.98 9.72 8.28
CA THR A 10 -10.24 8.46 8.25
C THR A 10 -11.18 7.26 8.35
N TYR A 11 -12.20 7.31 9.21
CA TYR A 11 -13.22 6.27 9.27
C TYR A 11 -14.02 6.14 7.97
N GLU A 12 -14.41 7.26 7.36
CA GLU A 12 -15.08 7.27 6.05
C GLU A 12 -14.20 6.66 4.96
N LEU A 13 -12.91 7.02 4.91
CA LEU A 13 -11.96 6.46 3.95
C LEU A 13 -11.81 4.95 4.10
N LEU A 14 -11.64 4.47 5.34
CA LEU A 14 -11.49 3.04 5.62
C LEU A 14 -12.78 2.27 5.32
N GLN A 15 -13.94 2.87 5.55
CA GLN A 15 -15.22 2.27 5.22
C GLN A 15 -15.44 2.20 3.70
N ASN A 16 -15.14 3.28 2.97
CA ASN A 16 -15.22 3.31 1.49
C ASN A 16 -14.27 2.30 0.83
N LYS A 17 -13.15 1.98 1.49
CA LYS A 17 -12.20 0.96 1.03
C LYS A 17 -12.55 -0.46 1.50
N ASN A 18 -13.70 -0.65 2.14
CA ASN A 18 -14.14 -1.93 2.72
C ASN A 18 -13.09 -2.55 3.66
N ILE A 19 -12.35 -1.72 4.39
CA ILE A 19 -11.38 -2.15 5.40
C ILE A 19 -12.10 -2.30 6.75
N ILE A 20 -13.08 -1.43 7.00
CA ILE A 20 -13.95 -1.50 8.18
C ILE A 20 -15.42 -1.44 7.76
N ASN A 21 -16.27 -2.13 8.52
CA ASN A 21 -17.72 -2.15 8.36
C ASN A 21 -18.36 -1.54 9.60
N ASN A 22 -19.39 -0.72 9.40
CA ASN A 22 -20.20 -0.20 10.50
C ASN A 22 -21.33 -1.18 10.81
N LYS A 23 -21.35 -1.71 12.05
CA LYS A 23 -22.53 -2.41 12.58
C LYS A 23 -23.36 -1.41 13.37
N ARG A 24 -24.56 -1.12 12.85
CA ARG A 24 -25.49 -0.13 13.40
C ARG A 24 -25.71 -0.36 14.90
N GLY A 25 -25.43 0.67 15.70
CA GLY A 25 -25.63 0.66 17.16
C GLY A 25 -24.55 -0.05 17.96
N ILE A 26 -23.50 -0.60 17.33
CA ILE A 26 -22.46 -1.40 17.99
C ILE A 26 -21.05 -0.86 17.69
N GLY A 27 -20.83 -0.23 16.53
CA GLY A 27 -19.57 0.44 16.18
C GLY A 27 -18.93 -0.08 14.88
N PHE A 28 -17.63 0.16 14.71
CA PHE A 28 -16.86 -0.26 13.53
C PHE A 28 -16.13 -1.58 13.78
N PHE A 29 -16.13 -2.45 12.78
CA PHE A 29 -15.50 -3.77 12.81
C PHE A 29 -14.61 -3.93 11.59
N VAL A 30 -13.52 -4.68 11.71
CA VAL A 30 -12.66 -5.02 10.56
C VAL A 30 -13.45 -5.93 9.60
N ALA A 31 -13.39 -5.65 8.30
CA ALA A 31 -14.02 -6.51 7.29
C ALA A 31 -13.22 -7.82 7.12
N ASP A 32 -13.89 -8.91 6.74
CA ASP A 32 -13.22 -10.22 6.56
C ASP A 32 -12.11 -10.16 5.50
N GLU A 33 -12.29 -9.33 4.47
CA GLU A 33 -11.32 -9.11 3.38
C GLU A 33 -10.41 -7.90 3.62
N ALA A 34 -10.43 -7.29 4.80
CA ALA A 34 -9.72 -6.05 5.09
C ALA A 34 -8.21 -6.15 4.80
N ILE A 35 -7.58 -7.29 5.10
CA ILE A 35 -6.15 -7.49 4.85
C ILE A 35 -5.84 -7.42 3.34
N THR A 36 -6.68 -8.04 2.52
CA THR A 36 -6.56 -8.00 1.05
C THR A 36 -6.76 -6.58 0.55
N ASN A 37 -7.84 -5.92 0.99
CA ASN A 37 -8.17 -4.55 0.58
C ASN A 37 -7.09 -3.53 0.98
N VAL A 38 -6.48 -3.68 2.16
CA VAL A 38 -5.35 -2.85 2.60
C VAL A 38 -4.13 -3.09 1.71
N LYS A 39 -3.79 -4.34 1.41
CA LYS A 39 -2.64 -4.66 0.54
C LYS A 39 -2.83 -4.08 -0.86
N ASP A 40 -4.02 -4.26 -1.44
CA ASP A 40 -4.33 -3.74 -2.77
C ASP A 40 -4.29 -2.21 -2.80
N TYR A 41 -4.86 -1.56 -1.78
CA TYR A 41 -4.78 -0.11 -1.67
C TYR A 41 -3.32 0.39 -1.63
N ARG A 42 -2.49 -0.20 -0.77
CA ARG A 42 -1.07 0.19 -0.68
C ARG A 42 -0.32 -0.12 -1.96
N LYS A 43 -0.66 -1.21 -2.65
CA LYS A 43 -0.08 -1.56 -3.95
C LYS A 43 -0.44 -0.52 -5.01
N THR A 44 -1.70 -0.12 -5.10
CA THR A 44 -2.13 0.95 -6.03
C THR A 44 -1.42 2.26 -5.74
N GLN A 45 -1.37 2.68 -4.47
CA GLN A 45 -0.68 3.91 -4.10
C GLN A 45 0.81 3.86 -4.47
N PHE A 46 1.49 2.76 -4.19
CA PHE A 46 2.89 2.58 -4.59
C PHE A 46 3.08 2.65 -6.11
N MET A 47 2.20 2.02 -6.88
CA MET A 47 2.26 2.00 -8.35
C MET A 47 2.02 3.38 -8.97
N GLU A 48 1.16 4.21 -8.37
CA GLU A 48 0.80 5.53 -8.89
C GLU A 48 1.75 6.64 -8.42
N GLU A 49 2.24 6.58 -7.19
CA GLU A 49 3.00 7.67 -6.57
C GLU A 49 4.52 7.40 -6.55
N GLU A 50 4.92 6.21 -6.09
CA GLU A 50 6.34 5.91 -5.83
C GLU A 50 7.04 5.32 -7.05
N LEU A 51 6.39 4.36 -7.73
CA LEU A 51 6.98 3.62 -8.83
C LEU A 51 7.40 4.50 -10.02
N PRO A 52 6.64 5.54 -10.43
CA PRO A 52 7.06 6.43 -11.50
C PRO A 52 8.35 7.19 -11.17
N VAL A 53 8.53 7.58 -9.90
CA VAL A 53 9.74 8.25 -9.43
C VAL A 53 10.94 7.29 -9.47
N VAL A 54 10.74 6.04 -9.05
CA VAL A 54 11.77 5.00 -9.14
C VAL A 54 12.17 4.75 -10.60
N PHE A 55 11.22 4.55 -11.50
CA PHE A 55 11.49 4.30 -12.92
C PHE A 55 12.20 5.47 -13.60
N ARG A 56 11.83 6.71 -13.24
CA ARG A 56 12.55 7.89 -13.72
C ARG A 56 14.03 7.83 -13.33
N ASN A 57 14.34 7.50 -12.08
CA ASN A 57 15.73 7.42 -11.62
C ASN A 57 16.49 6.27 -12.27
N VAL A 58 15.85 5.10 -12.40
CA VAL A 58 16.41 3.93 -13.10
C VAL A 58 16.79 4.30 -14.54
N TYR A 59 15.88 4.97 -15.25
CA TYR A 59 16.12 5.42 -16.62
C TYR A 59 17.25 6.47 -16.71
N LEU A 60 17.24 7.49 -15.83
CA LEU A 60 18.26 8.55 -15.83
C LEU A 60 19.67 8.03 -15.48
N LEU A 61 19.75 7.00 -14.66
CA LEU A 61 21.02 6.35 -14.29
C LEU A 61 21.44 5.26 -15.28
N ASN A 62 20.69 5.07 -16.37
CA ASN A 62 20.92 4.05 -17.39
C ASN A 62 20.97 2.62 -16.81
N ILE A 63 20.17 2.36 -15.78
CA ILE A 63 20.03 1.04 -15.16
C ILE A 63 19.06 0.24 -16.04
N GLY A 64 19.58 -0.81 -16.68
CA GLY A 64 18.78 -1.72 -17.48
C GLY A 64 17.80 -2.54 -16.64
N PHE A 65 16.72 -3.00 -17.25
CA PHE A 65 15.74 -3.86 -16.57
C PHE A 65 16.39 -5.16 -16.06
N ASP A 66 17.33 -5.73 -16.81
CA ASP A 66 18.05 -6.95 -16.41
C ASP A 66 18.86 -6.76 -15.12
N GLU A 67 19.53 -5.61 -14.97
CA GLU A 67 20.25 -5.28 -13.73
C GLU A 67 19.26 -5.10 -12.56
N LEU A 68 18.16 -4.37 -12.80
CA LEU A 68 17.12 -4.15 -11.79
C LEU A 68 16.49 -5.47 -11.32
N GLN A 69 16.16 -6.36 -12.26
CA GLN A 69 15.61 -7.68 -11.97
C GLN A 69 16.60 -8.53 -11.17
N THR A 70 17.87 -8.52 -11.55
CA THR A 70 18.92 -9.25 -10.82
C THR A 70 19.03 -8.74 -9.39
N ARG A 71 19.09 -7.42 -9.18
CA ARG A 71 19.15 -6.81 -7.85
C ARG A 71 17.91 -7.14 -7.02
N TYR A 72 16.72 -7.09 -7.62
CA TYR A 72 15.47 -7.45 -6.94
C TYR A 72 15.46 -8.91 -6.48
N ASN A 73 15.86 -9.84 -7.36
CA ASN A 73 15.92 -11.27 -7.03
C ASN A 73 16.92 -11.56 -5.90
N THR A 74 18.09 -10.92 -5.93
CA THR A 74 19.09 -11.03 -4.85
C THR A 74 18.52 -10.51 -3.53
N PHE A 75 17.90 -9.32 -3.54
CA PHE A 75 17.26 -8.75 -2.36
C PHE A 75 16.19 -9.68 -1.76
N VAL A 76 15.32 -10.27 -2.60
CA VAL A 76 14.30 -11.22 -2.15
C VAL A 76 14.94 -12.45 -1.50
N LYS A 77 15.99 -13.00 -2.13
CA LYS A 77 16.70 -14.16 -1.61
C LYS A 77 17.36 -13.89 -0.25
N GLU A 78 17.95 -12.72 -0.07
CA GLU A 78 18.65 -12.35 1.17
C GLU A 78 17.70 -12.01 2.32
N ASN A 79 16.52 -11.45 2.03
CA ASN A 79 15.64 -10.88 3.06
C ASN A 79 14.39 -11.71 3.37
N PHE A 80 13.96 -12.59 2.45
CA PHE A 80 12.68 -13.30 2.59
C PHE A 80 12.74 -14.82 2.35
N ASN A 81 13.81 -15.33 1.75
CA ASN A 81 14.03 -16.78 1.68
C ASN A 81 14.82 -17.24 2.92
N SER A 82 14.11 -17.77 3.92
CA SER A 82 14.65 -18.68 4.95
C SER A 82 14.11 -20.09 4.69
#